data_AF-A0A0L8L6S6-F1
#
_entry.id   AF-A0A0L8L6S6-F1
#
_cell.length_a   1.000
_cell.length_b   1.000
_cell.length_c   1.000
_cell.angle_alpha   90.00
_cell.angle_beta   90.00
_cell.angle_gamma   90.00
#
_symmetry.space_group_name_H-M   'P 1'
#
loop_
_entity.id
_entity.type
_entity.pdbx_description
1 polymer ?
#
loop_
_entity_poly.entity_id
_entity_poly.type
_entity_poly.pdbx_seq_one_letter_code
_entity_poly.pdbx_strand_id
1 'polypeptide(L)'
;MTMRRDVHDALRARLHEAAETHEPDRARILARLERGMSEEFRPDHRATRPPVFGWVRVVAATTAVAGVLGVGGYAVASAVKEDTPPQQVAVTATPTPSPDATSRAPAPPADPTPSRPPTSGAPSTSASPTPDSSVTARPPAASGTEDGPLWSDGSVDPHSNEFWAQSNVTLKTSRQLTALTVRLRVAQTGGVTSAGAWRSLPEDDFTLTVGEQDGFVVYTWVLKEGRTVAKGEWVFAGQYSHERGGRDAKDDSYAITARAGGEQRAVAGDFAAREGDEGDS
;
A
#
# COMPACT_ATOMS: atom_id res chain seq x y z
N MET A 1 26.92 16.40 -32.61
CA MET A 1 25.73 16.22 -31.75
C MET A 1 24.48 15.89 -32.58
N THR A 2 24.64 15.07 -33.63
CA THR A 2 23.63 14.77 -34.68
C THR A 2 23.23 13.29 -34.67
N MET A 3 24.20 12.41 -34.47
CA MET A 3 24.03 10.95 -34.49
C MET A 3 22.91 10.39 -33.60
N ARG A 4 22.63 10.99 -32.43
CA ARG A 4 21.51 10.54 -31.58
C ARG A 4 20.14 10.90 -32.18
N ARG A 5 20.00 12.03 -32.86
CA ARG A 5 18.74 12.44 -33.51
C ARG A 5 18.43 11.52 -34.69
N ASP A 6 19.45 11.23 -35.50
CA ASP A 6 19.32 10.34 -36.67
C ASP A 6 18.83 8.93 -36.30
N VAL A 7 19.27 8.39 -35.16
CA VAL A 7 18.80 7.09 -34.64
C VAL A 7 17.33 7.12 -34.21
N HIS A 8 16.87 8.21 -33.59
CA HIS A 8 15.47 8.34 -33.18
C HIS A 8 14.54 8.51 -34.38
N ASP A 9 14.99 9.24 -35.40
CA ASP A 9 14.22 9.45 -36.63
C ASP A 9 14.13 8.15 -37.44
N ALA A 10 15.22 7.36 -37.50
CA ALA A 10 15.20 6.03 -38.13
C ALA A 10 14.28 5.04 -37.39
N LEU A 11 14.26 5.08 -36.04
CA LEU A 11 13.34 4.27 -35.24
C LEU A 11 11.88 4.68 -35.48
N ARG A 12 11.59 5.99 -35.52
CA ARG A 12 10.25 6.49 -35.81
C ARG A 12 9.76 6.05 -37.19
N ALA A 13 10.62 6.12 -38.21
CA ALA A 13 10.28 5.68 -39.56
C ALA A 13 9.93 4.18 -39.60
N ARG A 14 10.74 3.33 -38.94
CA ARG A 14 10.48 1.88 -38.84
C ARG A 14 9.19 1.54 -38.09
N LEU A 15 8.88 2.28 -37.03
CA LEU A 15 7.63 2.10 -36.30
C LEU A 15 6.42 2.53 -37.15
N HIS A 16 6.57 3.57 -37.97
CA HIS A 16 5.51 4.01 -38.88
C HIS A 16 5.24 2.98 -39.98
N GLU A 17 6.29 2.48 -40.63
CA GLU A 17 6.22 1.42 -41.64
C GLU A 17 5.59 0.13 -41.08
N ALA A 18 5.99 -0.26 -39.86
CA ALA A 18 5.40 -1.41 -39.17
C ALA A 18 3.92 -1.20 -38.82
N ALA A 19 3.53 0.03 -38.45
CA ALA A 19 2.14 0.37 -38.16
C ALA A 19 1.27 0.41 -39.42
N GLU A 20 1.80 0.91 -40.55
CA GLU A 20 1.10 0.90 -41.85
C GLU A 20 0.87 -0.51 -42.39
N THR A 21 1.78 -1.44 -42.11
CA THR A 21 1.64 -2.85 -42.49
C THR A 21 0.64 -3.60 -41.60
N HIS A 22 0.36 -3.09 -40.40
CA HIS A 22 -0.51 -3.76 -39.46
C HIS A 22 -1.98 -3.40 -39.69
N GLU A 23 -2.73 -4.30 -40.33
CA GLU A 23 -4.18 -4.20 -40.42
C GLU A 23 -4.84 -4.93 -39.24
N PRO A 24 -5.39 -4.22 -38.23
CA PRO A 24 -6.04 -4.87 -37.10
C PRO A 24 -7.34 -5.55 -37.55
N ASP A 25 -7.52 -6.81 -37.12
CA ASP A 25 -8.77 -7.57 -37.35
C ASP A 25 -9.93 -6.95 -36.57
N ARG A 26 -10.60 -5.98 -37.22
CA ARG A 26 -11.74 -5.25 -36.65
C ARG A 26 -12.88 -6.19 -36.29
N ALA A 27 -13.09 -7.26 -37.06
CA ALA A 27 -14.16 -8.21 -36.78
C ALA A 27 -13.92 -8.94 -35.45
N ARG A 28 -12.67 -9.34 -35.18
CA ARG A 28 -12.29 -9.95 -33.90
C ARG A 28 -12.34 -8.98 -32.73
N ILE A 29 -11.92 -7.73 -32.92
CA ILE A 29 -11.98 -6.68 -31.89
C ILE A 29 -13.45 -6.41 -31.52
N LEU A 30 -14.32 -6.22 -32.51
CA LEU A 30 -15.75 -5.99 -32.30
C LEU A 30 -16.43 -7.21 -31.68
N ALA A 31 -16.13 -8.43 -32.14
CA ALA A 31 -16.68 -9.64 -31.55
C ALA A 31 -16.25 -9.83 -30.07
N ARG A 32 -15.05 -9.39 -29.69
CA ARG A 32 -14.62 -9.39 -28.29
C ARG A 32 -15.31 -8.31 -27.48
N LEU A 33 -15.52 -7.13 -28.06
CA LEU A 33 -16.25 -6.03 -27.43
C LEU A 33 -17.72 -6.41 -27.19
N GLU A 34 -18.40 -6.92 -28.22
CA GLU A 34 -19.79 -7.41 -28.14
C GLU A 34 -19.93 -8.54 -27.12
N ARG A 35 -18.95 -9.44 -27.03
CA ARG A 35 -18.93 -10.48 -26.00
C ARG A 35 -18.77 -9.91 -24.59
N GLY A 36 -17.89 -8.93 -24.40
CA GLY A 36 -17.73 -8.23 -23.12
C GLY A 36 -18.98 -7.48 -22.71
N MET A 37 -19.59 -6.72 -23.63
CA MET A 37 -20.84 -6.01 -23.39
C MET A 37 -22.02 -6.97 -23.17
N SER A 38 -22.06 -8.12 -23.85
CA SER A 38 -23.12 -9.12 -23.65
C SER A 38 -23.00 -9.90 -22.36
N GLU A 39 -21.79 -10.02 -21.79
CA GLU A 39 -21.60 -10.57 -20.43
C GLU A 39 -21.99 -9.55 -19.35
N GLU A 40 -21.79 -8.26 -19.59
CA GLU A 40 -22.20 -7.18 -18.68
C GLU A 40 -23.71 -6.93 -18.70
N PHE A 41 -24.39 -7.18 -19.84
CA PHE A 41 -25.85 -7.04 -20.01
C PHE A 41 -26.67 -8.30 -19.73
N ARG A 42 -26.04 -9.41 -19.33
CA ARG A 42 -26.79 -10.56 -18.83
C ARG A 42 -27.03 -10.35 -17.33
N PRO A 43 -28.28 -10.09 -16.88
CA PRO A 43 -28.57 -10.30 -15.47
C PRO A 43 -28.21 -11.74 -15.16
N ASP A 44 -27.40 -11.92 -14.11
CA ASP A 44 -27.00 -13.20 -13.55
C ASP A 44 -28.09 -14.25 -13.80
N HIS A 45 -27.85 -15.14 -14.76
CA HIS A 45 -28.54 -16.42 -14.76
C HIS A 45 -27.89 -17.26 -13.67
N ARG A 46 -28.14 -16.82 -12.43
CA ARG A 46 -28.08 -17.64 -11.25
C ARG A 46 -28.89 -18.87 -11.58
N ALA A 47 -28.18 -19.97 -11.78
CA ALA A 47 -28.76 -21.30 -11.87
C ALA A 47 -29.81 -21.41 -10.77
N THR A 48 -31.06 -21.57 -11.21
CA THR A 48 -32.22 -21.87 -10.40
C THR A 48 -31.96 -23.19 -9.68
N ARG A 49 -31.37 -23.12 -8.48
CA ARG A 49 -31.57 -24.18 -7.49
C ARG A 49 -32.99 -24.03 -6.95
N PRO A 50 -33.77 -25.13 -6.88
CA PRO A 50 -35.13 -25.09 -6.37
C PRO A 50 -35.14 -24.68 -4.88
N PRO A 51 -36.17 -23.96 -4.41
CA PRO A 51 -36.20 -23.45 -3.06
C PRO A 51 -36.74 -24.54 -2.12
N VAL A 52 -35.86 -25.17 -1.35
CA VAL A 52 -36.27 -25.92 -0.15
C VAL A 52 -35.23 -25.74 0.97
N PHE A 53 -35.63 -25.01 2.00
CA PHE A 53 -35.23 -25.14 3.41
C PHE A 53 -33.74 -25.35 3.74
N GLY A 54 -33.01 -24.27 4.04
CA GLY A 54 -31.64 -24.38 4.54
C GLY A 54 -31.11 -23.22 5.39
N TRP A 55 -31.96 -22.30 5.85
CA TRP A 55 -31.55 -21.19 6.73
C TRP A 55 -32.26 -21.24 8.08
N VAL A 56 -32.21 -22.40 8.75
CA VAL A 56 -32.35 -22.53 10.20
C VAL A 56 -31.54 -23.77 10.57
N ARG A 57 -30.39 -23.60 11.24
CA ARG A 57 -29.71 -24.51 12.20
C ARG A 57 -28.20 -24.25 12.30
N VAL A 58 -27.82 -23.03 12.69
CA VAL A 58 -26.59 -22.84 13.49
C VAL A 58 -26.95 -22.11 14.78
N VAL A 59 -27.89 -22.71 15.51
CA VAL A 59 -28.05 -22.58 16.97
C VAL A 59 -28.67 -23.90 17.42
N ALA A 60 -28.13 -24.47 18.51
CA ALA A 60 -28.58 -25.65 19.26
C ALA A 60 -28.07 -27.03 18.80
N ALA A 61 -27.04 -27.53 19.49
CA ALA A 61 -27.04 -28.87 20.11
C ALA A 61 -25.78 -29.08 20.99
N THR A 62 -25.77 -28.50 22.18
CA THR A 62 -25.08 -29.08 23.35
C THR A 62 -25.97 -30.17 23.93
N THR A 63 -25.60 -31.45 23.79
CA THR A 63 -25.73 -32.51 24.83
C THR A 63 -25.17 -33.86 24.35
N ALA A 64 -24.05 -34.24 24.96
CA ALA A 64 -23.65 -35.57 25.43
C ALA A 64 -23.97 -36.85 24.62
N VAL A 65 -22.93 -37.52 24.10
CA VAL A 65 -22.71 -38.95 24.34
C VAL A 65 -21.22 -39.18 24.58
N ALA A 66 -20.93 -39.73 25.75
CA ALA A 66 -19.65 -40.22 26.20
C ALA A 66 -19.36 -41.61 25.60
N GLY A 67 -18.07 -41.93 25.42
CA GLY A 67 -17.58 -43.28 25.69
C GLY A 67 -16.88 -44.03 24.56
N VAL A 68 -15.54 -44.13 24.71
CA VAL A 68 -14.66 -45.31 24.51
C VAL A 68 -14.54 -45.82 23.06
N LEU A 69 -13.37 -45.85 22.41
CA LEU A 69 -12.23 -46.72 22.72
C LEU A 69 -10.96 -46.21 22.04
N GLY A 70 -9.91 -46.01 22.84
CA GLY A 70 -8.54 -45.99 22.37
C GLY A 70 -7.94 -47.39 22.39
N VAL A 71 -7.30 -47.78 21.29
CA VAL A 71 -6.22 -48.77 21.13
C VAL A 71 -5.62 -48.45 19.76
N GLY A 72 -4.34 -48.29 19.51
CA GLY A 72 -3.15 -48.40 20.34
C GLY A 72 -1.98 -48.01 19.44
N GLY A 73 -1.07 -47.20 19.99
CA GLY A 73 0.22 -46.96 19.36
C GLY A 73 1.20 -48.09 19.70
N TYR A 74 2.06 -48.37 18.72
CA TYR A 74 3.44 -48.85 18.85
C TYR A 74 3.70 -50.32 19.24
N ALA A 75 4.27 -51.08 18.30
CA ALA A 75 5.31 -52.08 18.57
C ALA A 75 6.21 -52.28 17.34
N VAL A 76 7.50 -52.44 17.61
CA VAL A 76 8.65 -52.39 16.71
C VAL A 76 9.18 -53.81 16.41
N ALA A 77 9.78 -53.95 15.21
CA ALA A 77 10.91 -54.82 14.85
C ALA A 77 10.70 -56.19 14.16
N SER A 78 11.49 -56.33 13.07
CA SER A 78 12.14 -57.55 12.52
C SER A 78 11.25 -58.55 11.77
N ALA A 79 11.62 -59.16 10.64
CA ALA A 79 12.86 -59.21 9.86
C ALA A 79 12.57 -59.86 8.49
N VAL A 80 13.39 -59.52 7.47
CA VAL A 80 14.01 -60.42 6.43
C VAL A 80 13.04 -61.26 5.57
N LYS A 81 13.00 -61.21 4.23
CA LYS A 81 14.10 -61.34 3.24
C LYS A 81 13.59 -61.08 1.79
N GLU A 82 14.41 -60.36 0.99
CA GLU A 82 14.81 -60.51 -0.45
C GLU A 82 13.76 -60.91 -1.52
N ASP A 83 13.71 -60.42 -2.77
CA ASP A 83 14.74 -60.06 -3.77
C ASP A 83 14.13 -59.20 -4.90
N THR A 84 14.87 -58.22 -5.45
CA THR A 84 15.02 -57.86 -6.90
C THR A 84 15.70 -56.48 -7.08
N PRO A 85 16.88 -56.40 -7.73
CA PRO A 85 17.47 -55.14 -8.26
C PRO A 85 17.58 -55.16 -9.81
N PRO A 86 18.13 -54.13 -10.49
CA PRO A 86 17.83 -52.69 -10.44
C PRO A 86 17.68 -52.04 -11.85
N GLN A 87 17.12 -50.84 -11.93
CA GLN A 87 17.45 -49.88 -13.00
C GLN A 87 17.82 -48.52 -12.40
N GLN A 88 19.07 -48.12 -12.60
CA GLN A 88 19.63 -46.81 -12.26
C GLN A 88 19.66 -45.93 -13.51
N VAL A 89 19.23 -44.67 -13.39
CA VAL A 89 19.86 -43.54 -14.09
C VAL A 89 19.95 -42.39 -13.10
N ALA A 90 21.16 -41.84 -12.98
CA ALA A 90 21.59 -40.83 -12.03
C ALA A 90 21.62 -39.43 -12.67
N VAL A 91 21.22 -38.38 -11.93
CA VAL A 91 21.92 -37.07 -11.90
C VAL A 91 21.79 -36.43 -10.49
N THR A 92 22.96 -36.14 -9.92
CA THR A 92 23.40 -35.46 -8.68
C THR A 92 23.03 -33.94 -8.68
N ALA A 93 22.93 -33.13 -7.61
CA ALA A 93 23.34 -33.18 -6.20
C ALA A 93 22.51 -32.18 -5.36
N THR A 94 22.33 -32.51 -4.08
CA THR A 94 21.90 -31.60 -2.99
C THR A 94 23.16 -31.20 -2.19
N PRO A 95 23.31 -29.96 -1.72
CA PRO A 95 24.53 -29.55 -1.01
C PRO A 95 24.62 -30.13 0.42
N THR A 96 25.83 -30.55 0.76
CA THR A 96 26.34 -31.07 2.04
C THR A 96 26.36 -30.01 3.15
N PRO A 97 25.97 -30.34 4.40
CA PRO A 97 26.23 -29.51 5.57
C PRO A 97 27.67 -29.69 6.08
N SER A 98 28.33 -28.59 6.47
CA SER A 98 29.68 -28.61 7.07
C SER A 98 29.63 -28.41 8.60
N PRO A 99 30.56 -29.01 9.38
CA PRO A 99 30.41 -29.24 10.81
C PRO A 99 31.07 -28.21 11.75
N ASP A 100 30.74 -28.40 13.03
CA ASP A 100 31.10 -27.76 14.31
C ASP A 100 32.56 -27.29 14.55
N ALA A 101 32.70 -26.22 15.34
CA ALA A 101 33.83 -25.98 16.24
C ALA A 101 33.53 -24.92 17.33
N THR A 102 32.95 -25.37 18.45
CA THR A 102 33.33 -25.09 19.85
C THR A 102 34.12 -23.80 20.19
N SER A 103 33.52 -22.89 20.98
CA SER A 103 34.25 -22.21 22.08
C SER A 103 33.33 -21.61 23.16
N ARG A 104 33.19 -22.40 24.23
CA ARG A 104 33.13 -22.07 25.68
C ARG A 104 32.60 -20.68 26.14
N ALA A 105 31.54 -20.76 26.95
CA ALA A 105 30.98 -19.70 27.81
C ALA A 105 31.76 -19.48 29.13
N PRO A 106 31.69 -18.28 29.73
CA PRO A 106 31.89 -18.09 31.17
C PRO A 106 30.59 -17.77 31.92
N ALA A 107 30.41 -18.44 33.07
CA ALA A 107 29.38 -18.18 34.07
C ALA A 107 29.92 -17.25 35.19
N PRO A 108 29.06 -16.62 36.03
CA PRO A 108 29.36 -15.42 36.82
C PRO A 108 29.85 -15.74 38.25
N PRO A 109 30.49 -14.79 38.95
CA PRO A 109 30.64 -14.85 40.40
C PRO A 109 29.64 -13.96 41.15
N ALA A 110 29.39 -14.36 42.40
CA ALA A 110 28.35 -13.92 43.32
C ALA A 110 28.66 -12.63 44.11
N ASP A 111 27.60 -12.03 44.66
CA ASP A 111 27.59 -10.94 45.65
C ASP A 111 28.39 -11.25 46.93
N PRO A 112 28.88 -10.20 47.62
CA PRO A 112 28.29 -9.89 48.92
C PRO A 112 28.11 -8.38 49.22
N THR A 113 27.02 -8.04 49.93
CA THR A 113 26.79 -6.80 50.70
C THR A 113 27.09 -7.07 52.21
N PRO A 114 27.14 -6.11 53.17
CA PRO A 114 27.14 -4.63 53.11
C PRO A 114 28.19 -3.94 54.05
N SER A 115 28.45 -2.63 53.89
CA SER A 115 28.82 -1.69 54.99
C SER A 115 28.81 -0.21 54.55
N ARG A 116 28.37 0.67 55.45
CA ARG A 116 28.20 2.15 55.34
C ARG A 116 28.62 2.77 56.71
N PRO A 117 28.95 4.09 56.90
CA PRO A 117 29.76 5.11 56.19
C PRO A 117 30.84 5.71 57.19
N PRO A 118 31.44 6.95 57.13
CA PRO A 118 30.87 8.30 56.86
C PRO A 118 31.69 9.31 55.98
N THR A 119 30.95 10.30 55.44
CA THR A 119 31.25 11.74 55.19
C THR A 119 32.54 12.21 54.51
N SER A 120 32.42 12.86 53.34
CA SER A 120 32.57 14.33 53.15
C SER A 120 32.78 14.71 51.68
N GLY A 121 32.11 15.79 51.23
CA GLY A 121 32.52 16.58 50.07
C GLY A 121 31.64 16.51 48.81
N ALA A 122 30.65 17.40 48.72
CA ALA A 122 30.08 17.88 47.44
C ALA A 122 31.13 18.78 46.73
N PRO A 123 31.10 19.03 45.39
CA PRO A 123 29.93 19.57 44.69
C PRO A 123 29.59 19.02 43.28
N SER A 124 28.29 19.07 42.98
CA SER A 124 27.64 19.46 41.71
C SER A 124 28.21 19.01 40.36
N THR A 125 27.56 18.01 39.74
CA THR A 125 27.31 17.99 38.29
C THR A 125 25.90 17.49 38.01
N SER A 126 25.19 18.29 37.22
CA SER A 126 23.77 18.14 36.89
C SER A 126 23.44 16.78 36.26
N ALA A 127 22.27 16.28 36.64
CA ALA A 127 21.66 15.06 36.14
C ALA A 127 21.63 15.00 34.61
N SER A 128 22.11 13.88 34.06
CA SER A 128 21.75 13.43 32.72
C SER A 128 20.24 13.23 32.65
N PRO A 129 19.53 13.82 31.68
CA PRO A 129 18.19 13.36 31.35
C PRO A 129 18.32 12.02 30.60
N THR A 130 17.67 11.01 31.14
CA THR A 130 17.30 9.79 30.42
C THR A 130 16.62 10.16 29.10
N PRO A 131 16.93 9.51 27.97
CA PRO A 131 16.22 9.75 26.72
C PRO A 131 14.80 9.21 26.89
N ASP A 132 13.88 10.12 27.20
CA ASP A 132 12.47 9.81 27.29
C ASP A 132 11.97 9.36 25.92
N SER A 133 11.09 8.38 25.98
CA SER A 133 10.57 7.66 24.83
C SER A 133 9.91 8.63 23.85
N SER A 134 10.16 8.39 22.56
CA SER A 134 9.50 8.99 21.40
C SER A 134 8.06 9.44 21.70
N VAL A 135 7.91 10.70 22.12
CA VAL A 135 6.63 11.39 22.00
C VAL A 135 6.45 11.51 20.49
N THR A 136 5.52 10.73 19.96
CA THR A 136 4.98 10.98 18.62
C THR A 136 4.37 12.36 18.68
N ALA A 137 5.18 13.37 18.39
CA ALA A 137 4.76 14.75 18.31
C ALA A 137 3.58 14.76 17.34
N ARG A 138 2.42 15.22 17.82
CA ARG A 138 1.25 15.45 16.98
C ARG A 138 1.74 16.26 15.78
N PRO A 139 1.60 15.76 14.53
CA PRO A 139 2.04 16.51 13.38
C PRO A 139 1.39 17.91 13.42
N PRO A 140 2.13 18.96 13.03
CA PRO A 140 1.61 20.32 13.06
C PRO A 140 0.27 20.37 12.32
N ALA A 141 -0.71 21.03 12.93
CA ALA A 141 -2.01 21.21 12.31
C ALA A 141 -1.85 22.15 11.10
N ALA A 142 -1.94 21.58 9.89
CA ALA A 142 -2.03 22.37 8.67
C ALA A 142 -3.27 23.27 8.77
N SER A 143 -3.10 24.57 8.50
CA SER A 143 -4.16 25.58 8.66
C SER A 143 -4.63 26.18 7.33
N GLY A 144 -4.13 25.67 6.20
CA GLY A 144 -4.46 26.16 4.87
C GLY A 144 -3.62 25.51 3.77
N THR A 145 -3.76 26.04 2.56
CA THR A 145 -3.13 25.50 1.35
C THR A 145 -1.68 25.95 1.14
N GLU A 146 -1.15 26.84 1.98
CA GLU A 146 0.22 27.35 1.90
C GLU A 146 0.94 27.29 3.25
N ASP A 147 2.20 26.88 3.24
CA ASP A 147 3.12 26.97 4.38
C ASP A 147 4.57 27.08 3.89
N GLY A 148 5.10 28.30 3.90
CA GLY A 148 6.47 28.60 3.49
C GLY A 148 6.73 28.19 2.03
N PRO A 149 7.61 27.21 1.76
CA PRO A 149 7.89 26.79 0.40
C PRO A 149 6.81 25.90 -0.22
N LEU A 150 5.81 25.45 0.54
CA LEU A 150 4.75 24.55 0.08
C LEU A 150 3.49 25.31 -0.31
N TRP A 151 2.87 24.85 -1.39
CA TRP A 151 1.49 25.16 -1.77
C TRP A 151 0.79 23.85 -2.18
N SER A 152 -0.51 23.76 -1.95
CA SER A 152 -1.31 22.60 -2.37
C SER A 152 -2.71 22.97 -2.83
N ASP A 153 -3.29 22.11 -3.66
CA ASP A 153 -4.68 22.21 -4.07
C ASP A 153 -5.30 20.83 -4.32
N GLY A 154 -6.60 20.70 -4.05
CA GLY A 154 -7.39 19.50 -4.28
C GLY A 154 -8.42 19.76 -5.38
N SER A 155 -8.55 18.83 -6.32
CA SER A 155 -9.57 18.89 -7.38
C SER A 155 -10.09 17.51 -7.74
N VAL A 156 -11.36 17.41 -8.10
CA VAL A 156 -11.91 16.20 -8.73
C VAL A 156 -11.57 16.24 -10.21
N ASP A 157 -11.08 15.14 -10.76
CA ASP A 157 -10.69 15.04 -12.17
C ASP A 157 -11.91 15.26 -13.08
N PRO A 158 -11.86 16.20 -14.05
CA PRO A 158 -12.97 16.47 -14.96
C PRO A 158 -13.40 15.28 -15.83
N HIS A 159 -12.57 14.25 -15.97
CA HIS A 159 -12.89 13.02 -16.70
C HIS A 159 -13.49 11.92 -15.81
N SER A 160 -13.83 12.25 -14.56
CA SER A 160 -14.71 11.43 -13.73
C SER A 160 -16.07 11.25 -14.42
N ASN A 161 -16.76 10.15 -14.11
CA ASN A 161 -18.04 9.79 -14.72
C ASN A 161 -19.04 9.29 -13.66
N GLU A 162 -20.20 8.79 -14.10
CA GLU A 162 -21.29 8.44 -13.19
C GLU A 162 -20.99 7.25 -12.26
N PHE A 163 -19.93 6.45 -12.49
CA PHE A 163 -19.59 5.27 -11.69
C PHE A 163 -18.19 5.31 -11.06
N TRP A 164 -17.38 6.28 -11.46
CA TRP A 164 -15.97 6.34 -11.13
C TRP A 164 -15.51 7.79 -11.07
N ALA A 165 -14.65 8.09 -10.10
CA ALA A 165 -14.02 9.39 -9.99
C ALA A 165 -12.56 9.28 -9.58
N GLN A 166 -11.83 10.37 -9.83
CA GLN A 166 -10.47 10.55 -9.36
C GLN A 166 -10.34 11.89 -8.63
N SER A 167 -9.71 11.85 -7.46
CA SER A 167 -9.36 13.06 -6.70
C SER A 167 -7.86 13.32 -6.83
N ASN A 168 -7.50 14.49 -7.36
CA ASN A 168 -6.14 14.96 -7.60
C ASN A 168 -5.68 15.92 -6.49
N VAL A 169 -4.56 15.61 -5.85
CA VAL A 169 -3.85 16.50 -4.93
C VAL A 169 -2.62 17.05 -5.65
N THR A 170 -2.64 18.33 -5.96
CA THR A 170 -1.50 19.05 -6.53
C THR A 170 -0.65 19.61 -5.40
N LEU A 171 0.65 19.34 -5.44
CA LEU A 171 1.66 19.85 -4.53
C LEU A 171 2.68 20.68 -5.32
N LYS A 172 2.87 21.94 -4.92
CA LYS A 172 3.97 22.78 -5.39
C LYS A 172 4.97 22.98 -4.26
N THR A 173 6.25 22.92 -4.60
CA THR A 173 7.33 23.25 -3.67
C THR A 173 8.45 24.03 -4.34
N SER A 174 8.84 25.15 -3.73
CA SER A 174 9.98 25.96 -4.18
C SER A 174 11.34 25.44 -3.67
N ARG A 175 11.33 24.46 -2.76
CA ARG A 175 12.52 23.82 -2.18
C ARG A 175 12.47 22.30 -2.34
N GLN A 176 13.65 21.67 -2.33
CA GLN A 176 13.73 20.21 -2.26
C GLN A 176 13.16 19.72 -0.91
N LEU A 177 12.36 18.65 -0.97
CA LEU A 177 11.79 18.01 0.21
C LEU A 177 12.60 16.74 0.53
N THR A 178 12.89 16.52 1.81
CA THR A 178 13.59 15.34 2.31
C THR A 178 12.68 14.35 3.03
N ALA A 179 11.45 14.76 3.32
CA ALA A 179 10.36 13.91 3.78
C ALA A 179 9.07 14.45 3.17
N LEU A 180 8.15 13.57 2.80
CA LEU A 180 6.84 13.92 2.30
C LEU A 180 5.84 12.84 2.70
N THR A 181 4.70 13.27 3.23
CA THR A 181 3.53 12.42 3.43
C THR A 181 2.33 13.15 2.87
N VAL A 182 1.63 12.51 1.94
CA VAL A 182 0.38 13.01 1.36
C VAL A 182 -0.72 12.05 1.79
N ARG A 183 -1.75 12.58 2.44
CA ARG A 183 -2.94 11.82 2.83
C ARG A 183 -4.17 12.42 2.19
N LEU A 184 -4.82 11.64 1.35
CA LEU A 184 -6.10 11.93 0.73
C LEU A 184 -7.19 11.13 1.44
N ARG A 185 -8.29 11.79 1.82
CA ARG A 185 -9.47 11.18 2.41
C ARG A 185 -10.66 11.41 1.50
N VAL A 186 -11.24 10.32 1.01
CA VAL A 186 -12.44 10.32 0.17
C VAL A 186 -13.60 9.84 1.04
N ALA A 187 -14.60 10.69 1.26
CA ALA A 187 -15.75 10.39 2.09
C ALA A 187 -16.59 9.26 1.50
N GLN A 188 -17.07 8.36 2.35
CA GLN A 188 -17.97 7.29 1.94
C GLN A 188 -19.37 7.86 1.70
N THR A 189 -19.71 8.14 0.43
CA THR A 189 -21.05 8.60 0.04
C THR A 189 -21.89 7.52 -0.65
N GLY A 190 -21.57 6.25 -0.39
CA GLY A 190 -22.22 5.09 -1.02
C GLY A 190 -21.34 4.45 -2.10
N GLY A 191 -21.03 3.16 -1.92
CA GLY A 191 -20.24 2.37 -2.88
C GLY A 191 -18.83 2.86 -3.17
N VAL A 192 -18.28 3.81 -2.39
CA VAL A 192 -16.91 4.30 -2.62
C VAL A 192 -15.93 3.17 -2.31
N THR A 193 -15.18 2.73 -3.32
CA THR A 193 -14.18 1.67 -3.21
C THR A 193 -12.96 2.02 -4.05
N SER A 194 -11.76 1.74 -3.53
CA SER A 194 -10.54 2.04 -4.26
C SER A 194 -10.47 1.31 -5.61
N ALA A 195 -10.19 2.07 -6.67
CA ALA A 195 -9.98 1.59 -8.04
C ALA A 195 -8.53 1.81 -8.52
N GLY A 196 -7.65 2.31 -7.63
CA GLY A 196 -6.23 2.53 -7.93
C GLY A 196 -5.73 3.90 -7.48
N ALA A 197 -4.47 4.17 -7.77
CA ALA A 197 -3.81 5.44 -7.45
C ALA A 197 -2.61 5.67 -8.37
N TRP A 198 -2.27 6.92 -8.66
CA TRP A 198 -1.07 7.28 -9.41
C TRP A 198 -0.42 8.54 -8.84
N ARG A 199 0.84 8.78 -9.24
CA ARG A 199 1.56 10.03 -8.93
C ARG A 199 2.50 10.41 -10.07
N SER A 200 2.84 11.69 -10.18
CA SER A 200 3.85 12.16 -11.14
C SER A 200 5.29 11.89 -10.70
N LEU A 201 5.51 11.64 -9.39
CA LEU A 201 6.80 11.27 -8.83
C LEU A 201 7.08 9.77 -8.99
N PRO A 202 8.36 9.34 -9.01
CA PRO A 202 8.73 7.94 -9.20
C PRO A 202 8.06 7.01 -8.18
N GLU A 203 7.51 5.91 -8.70
CA GLU A 203 6.73 4.98 -7.89
C GLU A 203 7.54 4.40 -6.73
N ASP A 204 8.75 3.93 -7.04
CA ASP A 204 9.62 3.22 -6.11
C ASP A 204 10.11 4.07 -4.94
N ASP A 205 9.97 5.40 -5.01
CA ASP A 205 10.36 6.31 -3.94
C ASP A 205 9.30 6.40 -2.82
N PHE A 206 8.11 5.84 -3.02
CA PHE A 206 6.99 5.97 -2.09
C PHE A 206 6.46 4.61 -1.61
N THR A 207 5.99 4.58 -0.37
CA THR A 207 5.09 3.55 0.14
C THR A 207 3.66 4.09 0.06
N LEU A 208 2.77 3.36 -0.62
CA LEU A 208 1.35 3.66 -0.69
C LEU A 208 0.57 2.69 0.20
N THR A 209 -0.33 3.23 1.02
CA THR A 209 -1.36 2.45 1.73
C THR A 209 -2.74 2.99 1.38
N VAL A 210 -3.70 2.09 1.21
CA VAL A 210 -5.10 2.43 0.94
C VAL A 210 -5.98 1.59 1.86
N GLY A 211 -6.94 2.21 2.53
CA GLY A 211 -7.85 1.51 3.40
C GLY A 211 -9.02 2.37 3.87
N GLU A 212 -10.05 1.73 4.39
CA GLU A 212 -11.18 2.41 5.00
C GLU A 212 -10.87 2.82 6.44
N GLN A 213 -11.16 4.08 6.78
CA GLN A 213 -10.97 4.60 8.12
C GLN A 213 -12.00 5.70 8.41
N ASP A 214 -12.75 5.55 9.52
CA ASP A 214 -13.67 6.58 10.04
C ASP A 214 -14.71 7.07 9.01
N GLY A 215 -15.16 6.20 8.10
CA GLY A 215 -16.10 6.56 7.02
C GLY A 215 -15.45 7.18 5.78
N PHE A 216 -14.15 6.97 5.58
CA PHE A 216 -13.41 7.44 4.41
C PHE A 216 -12.58 6.31 3.79
N VAL A 217 -12.43 6.31 2.47
CA VAL A 217 -11.30 5.63 1.81
C VAL A 217 -10.10 6.57 1.87
N VAL A 218 -9.04 6.13 2.53
CA VAL A 218 -7.84 6.94 2.79
C VAL A 218 -6.67 6.41 1.99
N TYR A 219 -6.09 7.27 1.14
CA TYR A 219 -4.85 7.02 0.43
C TYR A 219 -3.72 7.76 1.14
N THR A 220 -2.65 7.04 1.52
CA THR A 220 -1.48 7.64 2.14
C THR A 220 -0.23 7.27 1.36
N TRP A 221 0.43 8.27 0.79
CA TRP A 221 1.75 8.15 0.19
C TRP A 221 2.81 8.69 1.15
N VAL A 222 3.81 7.87 1.46
CA VAL A 222 4.94 8.24 2.30
C VAL A 222 6.23 8.10 1.50
N LEU A 223 6.99 9.20 1.39
CA LEU A 223 8.32 9.19 0.79
C LEU A 223 9.25 8.31 1.64
N LYS A 224 9.91 7.34 1.01
CA LYS A 224 10.86 6.44 1.67
C LYS A 224 12.09 7.22 2.15
N GLU A 225 12.71 6.74 3.23
CA GLU A 225 13.90 7.37 3.79
C GLU A 225 15.04 7.46 2.75
N GLY A 226 15.80 8.57 2.81
CA GLY A 226 16.89 8.85 1.88
C GLY A 226 16.46 9.30 0.48
N ARG A 227 15.15 9.26 0.15
CA ARG A 227 14.62 9.82 -1.10
C ARG A 227 14.29 11.29 -0.93
N THR A 228 14.19 11.99 -2.06
CA THR A 228 13.90 13.43 -2.07
C THR A 228 12.96 13.80 -3.20
N VAL A 229 12.15 14.84 -2.97
CA VAL A 229 11.29 15.43 -4.00
C VAL A 229 11.93 16.74 -4.45
N ALA A 230 12.19 16.87 -5.76
CA ALA A 230 12.76 18.08 -6.31
C ALA A 230 11.77 19.26 -6.24
N LYS A 231 12.31 20.48 -6.32
CA LYS A 231 11.47 21.67 -6.50
C LYS A 231 10.65 21.54 -7.78
N GLY A 232 9.40 22.01 -7.75
CA GLY A 232 8.48 21.89 -8.88
C GLY A 232 7.05 21.66 -8.44
N GLU A 233 6.28 21.11 -9.37
CA GLU A 233 4.87 20.77 -9.22
C GLU A 233 4.68 19.27 -9.42
N TRP A 234 3.93 18.65 -8.52
CA TRP A 234 3.73 17.22 -8.46
C TRP A 234 2.27 16.92 -8.16
N VAL A 235 1.77 15.80 -8.68
CA VAL A 235 0.37 15.38 -8.50
C VAL A 235 0.34 13.99 -7.90
N PHE A 236 -0.57 13.78 -6.96
CA PHE A 236 -0.98 12.50 -6.41
C PHE A 236 -2.47 12.32 -6.66
N ALA A 237 -2.89 11.12 -7.03
CA ALA A 237 -4.28 10.87 -7.38
C ALA A 237 -4.79 9.57 -6.76
N GLY A 238 -5.95 9.65 -6.12
CA GLY A 238 -6.73 8.49 -5.68
C GLY A 238 -7.89 8.27 -6.63
N GLN A 239 -8.00 7.06 -7.18
CA GLN A 239 -9.06 6.65 -8.10
C GLN A 239 -10.01 5.71 -7.37
N TYR A 240 -11.31 5.91 -7.51
CA TYR A 240 -12.32 5.12 -6.81
C TYR A 240 -13.60 4.98 -7.64
N SER A 241 -14.23 3.81 -7.53
CA SER A 241 -15.62 3.62 -7.95
C SER A 241 -16.54 4.19 -6.89
N HIS A 242 -17.75 4.58 -7.27
CA HIS A 242 -18.80 5.05 -6.36
C HIS A 242 -20.18 4.62 -6.86
N GLU A 243 -21.21 4.76 -6.02
CA GLU A 243 -22.59 4.61 -6.46
C GLU A 243 -22.91 5.50 -7.66
N ARG A 244 -23.80 4.99 -8.52
CA ARG A 244 -24.19 5.67 -9.75
C ARG A 244 -24.69 7.09 -9.47
N GLY A 245 -24.09 8.10 -10.12
CA GLY A 245 -24.55 9.48 -10.07
C GLY A 245 -23.40 10.48 -10.03
N GLY A 246 -23.73 11.73 -9.68
CA GLY A 246 -22.73 12.76 -9.43
C GLY A 246 -22.08 12.54 -8.06
N ARG A 247 -20.76 12.42 -8.02
CA ARG A 247 -19.99 12.31 -6.79
C ARG A 247 -19.98 13.66 -6.04
N ASP A 248 -20.44 13.67 -4.79
CA ASP A 248 -20.40 14.85 -3.91
C ASP A 248 -19.11 14.90 -3.08
N ALA A 249 -18.06 15.54 -3.61
CA ALA A 249 -16.74 15.62 -2.98
C ALA A 249 -16.61 16.67 -1.87
N LYS A 250 -17.70 17.30 -1.39
CA LYS A 250 -17.63 18.40 -0.40
C LYS A 250 -16.99 18.00 0.93
N ASP A 251 -17.08 16.73 1.30
CA ASP A 251 -16.56 16.18 2.55
C ASP A 251 -15.16 15.54 2.36
N ASP A 252 -14.64 15.54 1.13
CA ASP A 252 -13.30 15.05 0.84
C ASP A 252 -12.25 16.06 1.28
N SER A 253 -11.11 15.55 1.74
CA SER A 253 -10.04 16.40 2.23
C SER A 253 -8.68 15.78 1.98
N TYR A 254 -7.66 16.60 1.98
CA TYR A 254 -6.28 16.14 1.97
C TYR A 254 -5.45 16.89 3.01
N ALA A 255 -4.36 16.24 3.43
CA ALA A 255 -3.34 16.84 4.27
C ALA A 255 -1.96 16.40 3.78
N ILE A 256 -1.02 17.32 3.75
CA ILE A 256 0.36 17.10 3.35
C ILE A 256 1.27 17.57 4.47
N THR A 257 2.21 16.72 4.87
CA THR A 257 3.33 17.13 5.72
C THR A 257 4.63 16.87 4.99
N ALA A 258 5.57 17.82 5.03
CA ALA A 258 6.87 17.66 4.42
C ALA A 258 8.00 18.22 5.30
N ARG A 259 9.25 17.87 4.96
CA ARG A 259 10.44 18.57 5.47
C ARG A 259 11.15 19.30 4.34
N ALA A 260 11.30 20.62 4.49
CA ALA A 260 11.95 21.49 3.51
C ALA A 260 13.03 22.33 4.20
N GLY A 261 14.30 22.19 3.79
CA GLY A 261 15.41 22.92 4.41
C GLY A 261 15.61 22.64 5.90
N GLY A 262 15.25 21.44 6.37
CA GLY A 262 15.36 21.02 7.78
C GLY A 262 14.12 21.32 8.63
N GLU A 263 13.18 22.12 8.14
CA GLU A 263 11.96 22.49 8.87
C GLU A 263 10.77 21.65 8.43
N GLN A 264 9.90 21.30 9.38
CA GLN A 264 8.63 20.65 9.08
C GLN A 264 7.62 21.69 8.59
N ARG A 265 6.88 21.32 7.55
CA ARG A 265 5.85 22.14 6.90
C ARG A 265 4.59 21.32 6.73
N ALA A 266 3.43 21.97 6.77
CA ALA A 266 2.14 21.30 6.63
C ALA A 266 1.10 22.17 5.91
N VAL A 267 0.45 21.58 4.91
CA VAL A 267 -0.64 22.19 4.14
C VAL A 267 -1.82 21.22 4.07
N ALA A 268 -3.03 21.74 3.95
CA ALA A 268 -4.26 20.96 3.86
C ALA A 268 -5.32 21.73 3.06
N GLY A 269 -6.31 21.00 2.57
CA GLY A 269 -7.44 21.57 1.84
C GLY A 269 -8.52 20.54 1.59
N ASP A 270 -9.52 20.95 0.80
CA ASP A 270 -10.69 20.17 0.42
C ASP A 270 -10.76 19.98 -1.11
N PHE A 271 -11.86 19.39 -1.56
CA PHE A 271 -12.20 19.16 -2.97
C PHE A 271 -13.53 19.81 -3.36
N ALA A 272 -14.02 20.75 -2.55
CA ALA A 272 -15.26 21.44 -2.87
C ALA A 272 -15.05 22.25 -4.17
N ALA A 273 -16.05 22.22 -5.05
CA ALA A 273 -16.05 23.10 -6.21
C ALA A 273 -15.97 24.54 -5.70
N ARG A 274 -14.91 25.26 -6.06
CA ARG A 274 -14.86 26.71 -5.81
C ARG A 274 -15.93 27.32 -6.70
N GLU A 275 -16.93 27.96 -6.09
CA GLU A 275 -17.91 28.74 -6.83
C GLU A 275 -17.13 29.72 -7.72
N GLY A 276 -17.28 29.53 -9.03
CA GLY A 276 -16.59 30.35 -10.01
C GLY A 276 -17.02 31.79 -9.83
N ASP A 277 -16.05 32.69 -9.90
CA ASP A 277 -16.25 34.11 -10.21
C ASP A 277 -17.24 34.18 -11.39
N GLU A 278 -18.52 34.43 -11.09
CA GLU A 278 -19.53 34.82 -12.06
C GLU A 278 -19.13 36.21 -12.57
N GLY A 279 -18.12 36.21 -13.44
CA GLY A 279 -17.74 37.36 -14.25
C GLY A 279 -18.90 37.68 -15.18
N ASP A 280 -19.68 38.67 -14.77
CA ASP A 280 -20.70 39.38 -15.53
C ASP A 280 -20.22 39.59 -16.99
N SER A 281 -21.05 39.15 -17.94
CA SER A 281 -20.81 39.29 -19.39
C SER A 281 -21.03 40.72 -19.88
#